data_AF-A0A3D6CL98-F1
#
_entry.id   AF-A0A3D6CL98-F1
#
_cell.length_a   1.000
_cell.length_b   1.000
_cell.length_c   1.000
_cell.angle_alpha   90.00
_cell.angle_beta   90.00
_cell.angle_gamma   90.00
#
_symmetry.space_group_name_H-M   'P 1'
#
loop_
_entity.id
_entity.type
_entity.pdbx_description
1 polymer ?
#
loop_
_entity_poly.entity_id
_entity_poly.type
_entity_poly.pdbx_seq_one_letter_code
_entity_poly.pdbx_strand_id
1 'polypeptide(L)' 'MKNIFRIISFLEGVSYLLLLFVAVPIKYFQGDTSYVKMLGMPHG' A
#
# COMPACT_ATOMS: atom_id res chain seq x y z
N MET A 1 7.44 -22.18 -8.45
CA MET A 1 8.19 -21.05 -7.85
C MET A 1 7.99 -19.72 -8.60
N LYS A 2 8.10 -19.65 -9.94
CA LYS A 2 7.92 -18.39 -10.71
C LYS A 2 6.51 -17.75 -10.62
N ASN A 3 5.45 -18.55 -10.60
CA ASN A 3 4.07 -18.02 -10.61
C ASN A 3 3.68 -17.32 -9.30
N ILE A 4 4.15 -17.85 -8.16
CA ILE A 4 3.89 -17.28 -6.83
C ILE A 4 4.59 -15.93 -6.69
N PHE A 5 5.85 -15.84 -7.13
CA PHE A 5 6.59 -14.58 -7.14
C PHE A 5 5.89 -13.50 -7.98
N ARG A 6 5.37 -13.87 -9.16
CA ARG A 6 4.63 -12.94 -10.02
C ARG A 6 3.35 -12.41 -9.36
N ILE A 7 2.64 -13.24 -8.61
CA ILE A 7 1.43 -12.85 -7.87
C ILE A 7 1.80 -11.92 -6.71
N ILE A 8 2.82 -12.27 -5.94
CA ILE A 8 3.28 -11.47 -4.79
C ILE A 8 3.80 -10.10 -5.26
N SER A 9 4.66 -10.04 -6.28
CA SER A 9 5.16 -8.78 -6.83
C SER A 9 4.05 -7.90 -7.41
N PHE A 10 3.00 -8.50 -7.97
CA PHE A 10 1.83 -7.76 -8.42
C PHE A 10 1.04 -7.20 -7.23
N LEU A 11 0.79 -8.00 -6.20
CA LEU A 11 0.08 -7.58 -4.99
C LEU A 11 0.82 -6.48 -4.23
N GLU A 12 2.15 -6.60 -4.14
CA GLU A 12 3.06 -5.60 -3.59
C GLU A 12 2.99 -4.28 -4.36
N GLY A 13 3.09 -4.33 -5.69
CA GLY A 13 2.99 -3.14 -6.53
C GLY A 13 1.64 -2.45 -6.42
N VAL A 14 0.55 -3.21 -6.36
CA VAL A 14 -0.81 -2.68 -6.17
C VAL A 14 -0.97 -2.08 -4.76
N SER A 15 -0.46 -2.74 -3.72
CA SER A 15 -0.50 -2.23 -2.35
C SER A 15 0.28 -0.91 -2.20
N TYR A 16 1.44 -0.82 -2.85
CA TYR A 16 2.23 0.42 -2.88
C TYR A 16 1.53 1.56 -3.62
N LEU A 17 0.82 1.24 -4.71
CA LEU A 17 0.02 2.21 -5.45
C LEU A 17 -1.15 2.74 -4.59
N LEU A 18 -1.85 1.84 -3.88
CA LEU A 18 -2.91 2.22 -2.95
C LEU A 18 -2.39 3.08 -1.79
N LEU A 19 -1.20 2.77 -1.26
CA LEU A 19 -0.56 3.60 -0.24
C LEU A 19 -0.35 5.04 -0.75
N LEU A 20 0.24 5.22 -1.93
CA LEU A 20 0.55 6.54 -2.49
C LEU A 20 -0.69 7.33 -2.93
N PHE A 21 -1.66 6.68 -3.58
CA PHE A 21 -2.80 7.37 -4.19
C PHE A 21 -4.04 7.41 -3.31
N VAL A 22 -4.12 6.60 -2.25
CA VAL A 22 -5.28 6.56 -1.37
C VAL A 22 -4.87 6.94 0.05
N ALA A 23 -3.92 6.23 0.66
CA ALA A 23 -3.57 6.46 2.05
C ALA A 23 -2.90 7.83 2.30
N VAL A 24 -2.00 8.26 1.41
CA VAL A 24 -1.34 9.57 1.50
C VAL A 24 -2.33 10.74 1.35
N PRO A 25 -3.19 10.80 0.32
CA PRO A 25 -4.20 11.85 0.25
C PRO A 25 -5.19 11.77 1.41
N ILE A 26 -5.66 10.60 1.83
CA ILE A 26 -6.53 10.49 3.00
C ILE A 26 -5.86 11.03 4.28
N LYS A 27 -4.57 10.73 4.49
CA LYS A 27 -3.78 11.30 5.59
C LYS A 27 -3.79 12.82 5.57
N TYR A 28 -3.61 13.44 4.42
CA TYR A 28 -3.54 14.91 4.32
C TYR A 28 -4.92 15.58 4.31
N PHE A 29 -5.94 14.95 3.72
CA PHE A 29 -7.30 15.50 3.64
C PHE A 29 -8.14 15.24 4.89
N GLN A 30 -8.06 14.04 5.47
CA GLN A 30 -8.83 13.66 6.66
C GLN A 30 -8.01 13.70 7.96
N GLY A 31 -6.69 13.95 7.89
CA GLY A 31 -5.81 13.90 9.06
C GLY A 31 -5.65 12.50 9.67
N ASP A 32 -6.27 11.48 9.08
CA ASP A 32 -6.28 10.11 9.60
C ASP A 32 -5.12 9.31 9.00
N THR A 33 -4.21 8.89 9.88
CA THR A 33 -3.00 8.13 9.53
C THR A 33 -3.22 6.61 9.57
N SER A 34 -4.40 6.13 9.95
CA SER A 34 -4.74 4.72 10.09
C SER A 34 -4.50 3.95 8.78
N TYR A 35 -4.90 4.51 7.65
CA TYR A 35 -4.69 3.91 6.32
C TYR A 35 -3.22 3.84 5.91
N VAL A 36 -2.42 4.83 6.32
CA VAL A 36 -0.97 4.82 6.07
C VAL A 36 -0.27 3.80 6.97
N LYS A 37 -0.73 3.61 8.21
CA LYS A 37 -0.22 2.53 9.07
C LYS A 37 -0.58 1.15 8.51
N MET A 38 -1.82 0.96 8.07
CA MET A 38 -2.31 -0.34 7.62
C MET A 38 -1.67 -0.78 6.28
N LEU A 39 -1.49 0.16 5.34
CA LEU A 39 -0.89 -0.11 4.04
C LEU A 39 0.63 0.13 4.00
N GLY A 40 1.18 0.89 4.95
CA GLY A 40 2.60 1.27 4.98
C GLY A 40 3.46 0.39 5.88
N MET A 41 2.90 -0.26 6.92
CA MET A 41 3.62 -1.27 7.70
C MET A 41 4.17 -2.44 6.88
N PRO A 42 3.47 -2.99 5.85
CA PRO A 42 4.04 -4.05 5.02
C PRO A 42 5.11 -3.56 4.03
N HIS A 43 5.21 -2.24 3.79
CA HIS A 43 6.09 -1.64 2.77
C HIS A 43 7.31 -0.89 3.35
N GLY A 44 7.56 -0.98 4.67
CA GLY A 44 8.61 -0.26 5.40
C GLY A 44 9.50 -1.15 6.24
#